data_AF-A0A314YC53-F1
#
_entry.id   AF-A0A314YC53-F1
#
_cell.length_a   1.000
_cell.length_b   1.000
_cell.length_c   1.000
_cell.angle_alpha   90.00
_cell.angle_beta   90.00
_cell.angle_gamma   90.00
#
_symmetry.space_group_name_H-M   'P 1'
#
loop_
_entity.id
_entity.type
_entity.pdbx_description
1 polymer ?
#
loop_
_entity_poly.entity_id
_entity_poly.type
_entity_poly.pdbx_seq_one_letter_code
_entity_poly.pdbx_strand_id
1 'polypeptide(L)'
;MRWFGEANEPGSGRSSRFGDSFADVDADVEESTLFKVCSKSGDLAVADLRKLGDDPWVYLQDKNPSMRNTSGDRPVGHSSSVIRCYRKQVFVGREGGLEVWSRVAKAENRVAIENGVCEGWYRRNFVDKVEDSERGIIQKIEGGGDRLFVIREEVEGVEVWESSCSSAAVSVL
;
A
#
# COMPACT_ATOMS: atom_id res chain seq x y z
N MET A 1 9.57 14.39 -36.70
CA MET A 1 10.06 14.20 -35.32
C MET A 1 9.64 12.83 -34.82
N ARG A 2 10.58 11.94 -34.50
CA ARG A 2 10.35 10.74 -33.68
C ARG A 2 11.00 11.01 -32.33
N TRP A 3 10.25 10.85 -31.24
CA TRP A 3 10.81 10.85 -29.90
C TRP A 3 11.20 9.40 -29.57
N PHE A 4 12.50 9.13 -29.49
CA PHE A 4 13.02 7.96 -28.78
C PHE A 4 13.42 8.42 -27.39
N GLY A 5 12.81 7.82 -26.37
CA GLY A 5 13.14 8.02 -24.97
C GLY A 5 13.18 6.68 -24.27
N GLU A 6 13.99 5.74 -24.77
CA GLU A 6 14.48 4.63 -23.96
C GLU A 6 15.71 5.14 -23.20
N ALA A 7 15.50 5.63 -21.98
CA ALA A 7 16.58 5.82 -21.03
C ALA A 7 16.84 4.47 -20.35
N ASN A 8 17.70 3.66 -20.96
CA ASN A 8 18.37 2.56 -20.27
C ASN A 8 19.83 2.98 -20.10
N GLU A 9 20.22 3.45 -18.92
CA GLU A 9 21.63 3.68 -18.58
C GLU A 9 22.20 2.51 -17.77
N PRO A 10 23.43 2.08 -18.08
CA PRO A 10 24.06 0.89 -17.52
C PRO A 10 24.66 1.21 -16.16
N GLY A 11 24.19 0.53 -15.11
CA GLY A 11 24.63 0.78 -13.73
C GLY A 11 24.26 -0.38 -12.80
N SER A 12 25.17 -1.36 -12.77
CA SER A 12 25.23 -2.51 -11.87
C SER A 12 24.92 -2.17 -10.40
N GLY A 13 23.95 -2.87 -9.80
CA GLY A 13 23.89 -3.08 -8.34
C GLY A 13 22.69 -2.52 -7.58
N ARG A 14 21.75 -1.80 -8.22
CA ARG A 14 20.57 -1.22 -7.53
C ARG A 14 19.29 -2.00 -7.88
N SER A 15 18.39 -2.12 -6.89
CA SER A 15 17.10 -2.81 -6.97
C SER A 15 16.42 -2.61 -8.33
N SER A 16 15.93 -3.70 -8.95
CA SER A 16 15.24 -3.71 -10.26
C SER A 16 13.93 -2.89 -10.30
N ARG A 17 13.63 -2.14 -9.24
CA ARG A 17 12.41 -1.34 -9.03
C ARG A 17 12.64 0.16 -9.24
N PHE A 18 13.87 0.57 -9.52
CA PHE A 18 14.20 1.94 -9.90
C PHE A 18 13.40 2.34 -11.14
N GLY A 19 12.69 3.46 -11.08
CA GLY A 19 11.83 3.93 -12.19
C GLY A 19 10.44 3.29 -12.29
N ASP A 20 9.98 2.56 -11.27
CA ASP A 20 8.56 2.17 -11.18
C ASP A 20 7.71 3.38 -10.72
N SER A 21 7.00 3.99 -11.67
CA SER A 21 6.12 5.14 -11.45
C SER A 21 5.01 4.84 -10.44
N PHE A 22 4.36 5.88 -9.93
CA PHE A 22 3.22 5.71 -9.02
C PHE A 22 1.92 5.46 -9.80
N ALA A 23 1.15 4.45 -9.39
CA ALA A 23 -0.26 4.30 -9.75
C ALA A 23 -1.14 5.21 -8.89
N ASP A 24 -0.81 5.31 -7.61
CA ASP A 24 -1.41 6.25 -6.67
C ASP A 24 -0.42 6.59 -5.55
N VAL A 25 -0.62 7.71 -4.87
CA VAL A 25 0.27 8.25 -3.84
C VAL A 25 -0.52 8.98 -2.77
N ASP A 26 -0.08 8.88 -1.53
CA ASP A 26 -0.65 9.65 -0.45
C ASP A 26 0.31 9.88 0.72
N ALA A 27 0.08 10.96 1.48
CA ALA A 27 0.93 11.37 2.59
C ALA A 27 0.24 11.17 3.95
N ASP A 28 0.98 10.60 4.89
CA ASP A 28 0.68 10.71 6.32
C ASP A 28 1.39 11.96 6.84
N VAL A 29 0.61 13.03 7.00
CA VAL A 29 1.10 14.34 7.45
C VAL A 29 1.57 14.27 8.91
N GLU A 30 0.95 13.44 9.75
CA GLU A 30 1.31 13.32 11.17
C GLU A 30 2.68 12.67 11.33
N GLU A 31 2.96 11.61 10.56
CA GLU A 31 4.24 10.89 10.61
C GLU A 31 5.29 11.47 9.66
N SER A 32 4.92 12.46 8.83
CA SER A 32 5.77 13.03 7.78
C SER A 32 6.30 11.96 6.83
N THR A 33 5.44 11.02 6.42
CA THR A 33 5.77 9.94 5.49
C THR A 33 4.91 10.01 4.24
N LEU A 34 5.51 9.61 3.12
CA LEU A 34 4.85 9.51 1.82
C LEU A 34 4.77 8.05 1.42
N PHE A 35 3.61 7.60 0.96
CA PHE A 35 3.41 6.25 0.47
C PHE A 35 3.02 6.27 -1.00
N LYS A 36 3.54 5.31 -1.78
CA LYS A 36 3.15 5.10 -3.17
C LYS A 36 2.78 3.65 -3.43
N VAL A 37 1.81 3.43 -4.29
CA VAL A 37 1.62 2.15 -4.98
C VAL A 37 2.33 2.23 -6.31
N CYS A 38 3.21 1.27 -6.59
CA CYS A 38 3.99 1.25 -7.82
C CYS A 38 3.15 0.71 -8.98
N SER A 39 3.19 1.33 -10.15
CA SER A 39 2.27 1.03 -11.25
C SER A 39 2.58 -0.25 -12.01
N LYS A 40 3.85 -0.64 -12.10
CA LYS A 40 4.25 -1.89 -12.77
C LYS A 40 4.23 -3.08 -11.81
N SER A 41 4.82 -2.93 -10.62
CA SER A 41 4.92 -4.03 -9.65
C SER A 41 3.69 -4.19 -8.75
N GLY A 42 2.95 -3.10 -8.50
CA GLY A 42 1.92 -3.04 -7.47
C GLY A 42 2.50 -2.96 -6.04
N ASP A 43 3.81 -2.91 -5.86
CA ASP A 43 4.42 -2.81 -4.54
C ASP A 43 4.02 -1.51 -3.82
N LEU A 44 3.85 -1.61 -2.50
CA LEU A 44 3.71 -0.44 -1.64
C LEU A 44 5.10 0.01 -1.17
N ALA A 45 5.41 1.30 -1.32
CA ALA A 45 6.66 1.86 -0.84
C ALA A 45 6.40 3.08 0.06
N VAL A 46 7.32 3.35 0.98
CA VAL A 46 7.28 4.49 1.90
C VAL A 46 8.55 5.31 1.81
N ALA A 47 8.45 6.63 1.93
CA ALA A 47 9.55 7.56 2.06
C ALA A 47 9.33 8.47 3.28
N ASP A 48 10.40 8.81 3.99
CA ASP A 48 10.37 9.84 5.05
C ASP A 48 10.58 11.21 4.39
N LEU A 49 9.58 12.11 4.50
CA LEU A 49 9.61 13.44 3.89
C LEU A 49 10.73 14.34 4.46
N ARG A 50 11.30 13.99 5.61
CA ARG A 50 12.42 14.70 6.22
C ARG A 50 13.78 14.20 5.72
N LYS A 51 13.79 13.09 4.97
CA LYS A 51 15.00 12.41 4.48
C LYS A 51 14.90 12.11 2.99
N LEU A 52 14.44 13.09 2.22
CA LEU A 52 14.40 13.00 0.76
C LEU A 52 15.84 13.09 0.21
N GLY A 53 16.32 12.01 -0.38
CA GLY A 53 17.57 11.93 -1.15
C GLY A 53 17.29 11.45 -2.57
N ASP A 54 18.32 10.92 -3.25
CA ASP A 54 18.19 10.48 -4.65
C ASP A 54 17.21 9.31 -4.85
N ASP A 55 17.18 8.36 -3.91
CA ASP A 55 16.22 7.25 -3.88
C ASP A 55 15.71 7.04 -2.44
N PRO A 56 14.65 7.77 -2.03
CA PRO A 56 14.17 7.76 -0.66
C PRO A 56 13.20 6.59 -0.38
N TRP A 57 12.92 5.75 -1.37
CA TRP A 57 11.85 4.75 -1.30
C TRP A 57 12.31 3.49 -0.60
N VAL A 58 11.53 3.10 0.41
CA VAL A 58 11.64 1.82 1.10
C VAL A 58 10.44 0.96 0.72
N TYR A 59 10.68 -0.13 0.01
CA TYR A 59 9.62 -1.03 -0.46
C TYR A 59 9.17 -1.94 0.69
N LEU A 60 7.87 -1.92 0.97
CA LEU A 60 7.27 -2.68 2.06
C LEU A 60 6.99 -4.12 1.63
N GLN A 61 7.43 -5.07 2.43
CA GLN A 61 7.11 -6.48 2.26
C GLN A 61 6.50 -7.05 3.54
N ASP A 62 5.39 -7.76 3.38
CA ASP A 62 4.86 -8.59 4.46
C ASP A 62 5.73 -9.83 4.64
N LYS A 63 5.87 -10.29 5.89
CA LYS A 63 6.62 -11.50 6.22
C LYS A 63 5.92 -12.76 5.75
N ASN A 64 4.59 -12.71 5.60
CA ASN A 64 3.79 -13.84 5.17
C ASN A 64 3.89 -14.02 3.65
N PRO A 65 4.51 -15.12 3.16
CA PRO A 65 4.66 -15.36 1.72
C PRO A 65 3.32 -15.50 0.99
N SER A 66 2.25 -15.91 1.67
CA SER A 66 0.90 -16.02 1.10
C SER A 66 0.26 -14.66 0.81
N MET A 67 0.83 -13.59 1.37
CA MET A 67 0.38 -12.21 1.23
C MET A 67 1.31 -11.43 0.30
N ARG A 68 2.03 -12.10 -0.61
CA ARG A 68 2.81 -11.43 -1.65
C ARG A 68 1.88 -10.91 -2.73
N ASN A 69 2.18 -9.69 -3.22
CA ASN A 69 1.48 -9.16 -4.38
C ASN A 69 1.88 -9.94 -5.63
N THR A 70 0.89 -10.58 -6.26
CA THR A 70 1.02 -11.27 -7.55
C THR A 70 0.65 -10.36 -8.72
N SER A 71 0.32 -9.09 -8.46
CA SER A 71 -0.08 -8.09 -9.46
C SER A 71 0.96 -7.87 -10.57
N GLY A 72 2.24 -8.14 -10.30
CA GLY A 72 3.31 -8.03 -11.30
C GLY A 72 3.20 -9.02 -12.47
N ASP A 73 2.39 -10.08 -12.35
CA ASP A 73 2.18 -11.07 -13.41
C ASP A 73 0.98 -10.73 -14.31
N ARG A 74 0.21 -9.68 -13.99
CA ARG A 74 -0.93 -9.24 -14.81
C ARG A 74 -0.52 -8.21 -15.86
N PRO A 75 -1.20 -8.17 -17.03
CA PRO A 75 -0.90 -7.22 -18.09
C PRO A 75 -0.94 -5.78 -17.58
N VAL A 76 0.13 -5.03 -17.86
CA VAL A 76 0.28 -3.61 -17.52
C VAL A 76 -0.95 -2.82 -17.99
N GLY A 77 -1.62 -2.13 -17.07
CA GLY A 77 -2.71 -1.19 -17.39
C GLY A 77 -4.13 -1.54 -16.91
N HIS A 78 -4.34 -2.63 -16.16
CA HIS A 78 -5.70 -3.06 -15.76
C HIS A 78 -5.97 -3.09 -14.25
N SER A 79 -4.99 -2.83 -13.38
CA SER A 79 -5.22 -2.87 -11.94
C SER A 79 -5.48 -1.46 -11.38
N SER A 80 -6.74 -1.13 -11.13
CA SER A 80 -7.08 0.04 -10.32
C SER A 80 -6.49 -0.17 -8.93
N SER A 81 -5.65 0.76 -8.49
CA SER A 81 -5.10 0.79 -7.14
C SER A 81 -5.29 2.17 -6.55
N VAL A 82 -5.80 2.24 -5.33
CA VAL A 82 -5.98 3.49 -4.61
C VAL A 82 -5.39 3.39 -3.22
N ILE A 83 -4.81 4.49 -2.73
CA ILE A 83 -4.16 4.55 -1.43
C ILE A 83 -4.70 5.68 -0.57
N ARG A 84 -4.87 5.40 0.73
CA ARG A 84 -5.28 6.40 1.72
C ARG A 84 -4.59 6.15 3.06
N CYS A 85 -3.79 7.12 3.48
CA CYS A 85 -3.23 7.25 4.81
C CYS A 85 -4.28 7.88 5.70
N TYR A 86 -4.62 7.17 6.77
CA TYR A 86 -5.61 7.60 7.75
C TYR A 86 -5.31 7.01 9.11
N ARG A 87 -5.31 7.85 10.16
CA ARG A 87 -5.05 7.45 11.56
C ARG A 87 -3.81 6.57 11.73
N LYS A 88 -2.67 6.96 11.14
CA LYS A 88 -1.38 6.24 11.19
C LYS A 88 -1.40 4.84 10.58
N GLN A 89 -2.42 4.56 9.77
CA GLN A 89 -2.55 3.34 8.97
C GLN A 89 -2.60 3.73 7.49
N VAL A 90 -2.24 2.78 6.64
CA VAL A 90 -2.28 2.96 5.19
C VAL A 90 -3.22 1.94 4.60
N PHE A 91 -4.32 2.42 4.03
CA PHE A 91 -5.31 1.61 3.34
C PHE A 91 -4.96 1.56 1.86
N VAL A 92 -5.02 0.36 1.28
CA VAL A 92 -4.75 0.15 -0.14
C VAL A 92 -5.90 -0.65 -0.74
N GLY A 93 -6.63 -0.03 -1.65
CA GLY A 93 -7.60 -0.71 -2.51
C GLY A 93 -6.88 -1.27 -3.72
N ARG A 94 -7.09 -2.55 -4.04
CA ARG A 94 -6.55 -3.20 -5.24
C ARG A 94 -7.66 -3.95 -5.94
N GLU A 95 -8.11 -3.43 -7.06
CA GLU A 95 -9.34 -3.90 -7.70
C GLU A 95 -10.47 -3.86 -6.66
N GLY A 96 -11.11 -4.98 -6.33
CA GLY A 96 -12.11 -5.03 -5.27
C GLY A 96 -11.56 -5.26 -3.85
N GLY A 97 -10.29 -5.65 -3.70
CA GLY A 97 -9.70 -6.00 -2.42
C GLY A 97 -9.31 -4.78 -1.57
N LEU A 98 -9.55 -4.82 -0.26
CA LEU A 98 -9.18 -3.76 0.68
C LEU A 98 -8.14 -4.22 1.71
N GLU A 99 -6.94 -3.64 1.64
CA GLU A 99 -5.84 -3.91 2.56
C GLU A 99 -5.64 -2.78 3.56
N VAL A 100 -5.15 -3.14 4.74
CA VAL A 100 -4.60 -2.20 5.72
C VAL A 100 -3.16 -2.57 6.06
N TRP A 101 -2.29 -1.58 6.03
CA TRP A 101 -0.90 -1.64 6.44
C TRP A 101 -0.71 -0.82 7.70
N SER A 102 -0.26 -1.48 8.77
CA SER A 102 -0.06 -0.85 10.09
C SER A 102 1.38 -1.00 10.55
N ARG A 103 1.93 0.05 11.15
CA ARG A 103 3.30 0.04 11.69
C ARG A 103 3.43 -0.95 12.85
N VAL A 104 4.51 -1.71 12.87
CA VAL A 104 4.82 -2.67 13.94
C VAL A 104 5.68 -1.96 15.00
N ALA A 105 5.22 -1.94 16.26
CA ALA A 105 5.87 -1.20 17.34
C ALA A 105 7.36 -1.55 17.54
N LYS A 106 7.78 -2.81 17.29
CA LYS A 106 9.18 -3.26 17.45
C LYS A 106 10.05 -3.08 16.19
N ALA A 107 9.61 -2.27 15.23
CA ALA A 107 10.32 -2.07 13.96
C ALA A 107 11.61 -1.23 14.09
N GLU A 108 11.77 -0.51 15.20
CA GLU A 108 12.83 0.47 15.47
C GLU A 108 14.25 -0.07 15.29
N ASN A 109 14.45 -1.38 15.50
CA ASN A 109 15.76 -2.04 15.41
C ASN A 109 15.97 -2.83 14.11
N ARG A 110 15.08 -2.72 13.12
CA ARG A 110 15.19 -3.49 11.87
C ARG A 110 15.83 -2.63 10.80
N VAL A 111 17.05 -3.00 10.40
CA VAL A 111 17.80 -2.37 9.31
C VAL A 111 17.05 -2.65 7.99
N ALA A 112 16.77 -1.61 7.21
CA ALA A 112 16.35 -1.80 5.82
C ALA A 112 17.47 -2.60 5.14
N ILE A 113 17.13 -3.73 4.51
CA ILE A 113 18.14 -4.53 3.81
C ILE A 113 18.78 -3.61 2.75
N GLU A 114 20.09 -3.73 2.52
CA GLU A 114 20.92 -2.89 1.62
C GLU A 114 20.31 -2.60 0.23
N ASN A 115 19.25 -3.32 -0.15
CA ASN A 115 18.52 -3.22 -1.41
C ASN A 115 17.28 -2.29 -1.37
N GLY A 116 17.07 -1.51 -0.32
CA GLY A 116 15.90 -0.60 -0.21
C GLY A 116 14.57 -1.32 0.08
N VAL A 117 14.64 -2.57 0.54
CA VAL A 117 13.47 -3.38 0.93
C VAL A 117 13.41 -3.47 2.44
N CYS A 118 12.22 -3.26 3.00
CA CYS A 118 12.00 -3.40 4.42
C CYS A 118 10.92 -4.41 4.77
N GLU A 119 11.36 -5.48 5.44
CA GLU A 119 10.51 -6.57 5.88
C GLU A 119 10.11 -6.39 7.35
N GLY A 120 8.80 -6.27 7.60
CA GLY A 120 8.23 -6.26 8.95
C GLY A 120 8.33 -4.94 9.72
N TRP A 121 8.54 -3.80 9.05
CA TRP A 121 8.19 -2.49 9.62
C TRP A 121 6.70 -2.25 9.64
N TYR A 122 6.02 -2.76 8.63
CA TYR A 122 4.57 -2.76 8.51
C TYR A 122 4.07 -4.20 8.44
N ARG A 123 2.84 -4.38 8.93
CA ARG A 123 2.06 -5.61 8.79
C ARG A 123 0.88 -5.31 7.88
N ARG A 124 0.68 -6.14 6.86
CA ARG A 124 -0.49 -6.14 5.97
C ARG A 124 -1.57 -7.06 6.55
N ASN A 125 -2.82 -6.62 6.46
CA ASN A 125 -3.99 -7.48 6.63
C ASN A 125 -5.05 -7.09 5.58
N PHE A 126 -5.93 -8.02 5.23
CA PHE A 126 -7.17 -7.71 4.51
C PHE A 126 -8.23 -7.24 5.53
N VAL A 127 -8.94 -6.19 5.18
CA VAL A 127 -10.04 -5.62 5.99
C VAL A 127 -11.37 -6.25 5.57
N ASP A 128 -11.46 -6.59 4.30
CA ASP A 128 -12.62 -7.16 3.63
C ASP A 128 -12.67 -8.68 3.72
N LYS A 129 -13.89 -9.21 3.54
CA LYS A 129 -14.08 -10.64 3.27
C LYS A 129 -14.06 -10.89 1.77
N VAL A 130 -13.98 -12.15 1.38
CA VAL A 130 -14.00 -12.56 -0.04
C VAL A 130 -15.24 -11.99 -0.74
N GLU A 131 -16.41 -12.06 -0.10
CA GLU A 131 -17.66 -11.58 -0.67
C GLU A 131 -17.71 -10.06 -0.83
N ASP A 132 -16.97 -9.31 0.00
CA ASP A 132 -16.88 -7.85 -0.10
C ASP A 132 -15.97 -7.46 -1.28
N SER A 133 -14.91 -8.25 -1.55
CA SER A 133 -14.00 -8.02 -2.67
C SER A 133 -14.63 -8.23 -4.05
N GLU A 134 -15.71 -9.02 -4.11
CA GLU A 134 -16.45 -9.31 -5.34
C GLU A 134 -17.48 -8.23 -5.72
N ARG A 135 -17.67 -7.21 -4.88
CA ARG A 135 -18.70 -6.16 -5.08
C ARG A 135 -18.37 -5.13 -6.16
N GLY A 136 -17.16 -5.17 -6.71
CA GLY A 136 -16.70 -4.21 -7.70
C GLY A 136 -15.40 -3.53 -7.30
N ILE A 137 -14.82 -2.79 -8.24
CA ILE A 137 -13.52 -2.15 -8.10
C ILE A 137 -13.61 -0.97 -7.13
N ILE A 138 -12.72 -0.89 -6.15
CA ILE A 138 -12.59 0.26 -5.27
C ILE A 138 -12.03 1.42 -6.07
N GLN A 139 -12.80 2.51 -6.14
CA GLN A 139 -12.45 3.74 -6.84
C GLN A 139 -11.94 4.83 -5.88
N LYS A 140 -12.39 4.83 -4.63
CA LYS A 140 -11.99 5.84 -3.65
C LYS A 140 -12.04 5.31 -2.22
N ILE A 141 -11.09 5.76 -1.40
CA ILE A 141 -11.05 5.53 0.04
C ILE A 141 -10.91 6.88 0.73
N GLU A 142 -11.77 7.15 1.70
CA GLU A 142 -11.74 8.38 2.50
C GLU A 142 -11.88 8.08 3.98
N GLY A 143 -11.20 8.85 4.83
CA GLY A 143 -11.31 8.74 6.28
C GLY A 143 -12.07 9.91 6.88
N GLY A 144 -12.93 9.64 7.87
CA GLY A 144 -13.62 10.69 8.61
C GLY A 144 -14.02 10.24 10.02
N GLY A 145 -13.60 10.99 11.05
CA GLY A 145 -13.83 10.62 12.45
C GLY A 145 -13.19 9.27 12.81
N ASP A 146 -13.99 8.29 13.21
CA ASP A 146 -13.56 6.91 13.47
C ASP A 146 -13.91 5.94 12.34
N ARG A 147 -14.37 6.47 11.20
CA ARG A 147 -14.87 5.70 10.07
C ARG A 147 -13.97 5.81 8.84
N LEU A 148 -14.00 4.76 8.04
CA LEU A 148 -13.44 4.69 6.70
C LEU A 148 -14.59 4.51 5.71
N PHE A 149 -14.56 5.27 4.62
CA PHE A 149 -15.56 5.28 3.56
C PHE A 149 -14.92 4.72 2.30
N VAL A 150 -15.57 3.74 1.68
CA VAL A 150 -15.09 3.07 0.47
C VAL A 150 -16.14 3.21 -0.61
N ILE A 151 -15.74 3.73 -1.76
CA ILE A 151 -16.58 3.93 -2.94
C ILE A 151 -16.13 2.94 -4.01
N ARG A 152 -17.07 2.16 -4.53
CA ARG A 152 -16.83 1.17 -5.58
C ARG A 152 -17.44 1.60 -6.90
N GLU A 153 -16.81 1.18 -7.98
CA GLU A 153 -17.31 1.35 -9.34
C GLU A 153 -18.61 0.58 -9.53
N GLU A 154 -19.57 1.16 -10.26
CA GLU A 154 -20.88 0.56 -10.58
C GLU A 154 -21.76 0.20 -9.38
N VAL A 155 -21.44 0.68 -8.17
CA VAL A 155 -22.26 0.50 -6.97
C VAL A 155 -22.92 1.83 -6.58
N GLU A 156 -24.25 1.86 -6.55
CA GLU A 156 -25.01 2.98 -6.00
C GLU A 156 -24.98 2.95 -4.46
N GLY A 157 -23.87 3.42 -3.86
CA GLY A 157 -23.72 3.48 -2.41
C GLY A 157 -22.30 3.80 -1.94
N VAL A 158 -22.16 4.05 -0.64
CA VAL A 158 -20.86 4.20 0.03
C VAL A 158 -20.77 3.16 1.14
N GLU A 159 -19.73 2.33 1.10
CA GLU A 159 -19.43 1.39 2.17
C GLU A 159 -18.80 2.16 3.34
N VAL A 160 -19.28 1.90 4.56
CA VAL A 160 -18.76 2.52 5.78
C VAL A 160 -18.20 1.44 6.67
N TRP A 161 -16.90 1.54 6.96
CA TRP A 161 -16.17 0.65 7.83
C TRP A 161 -15.84 1.37 9.13
N GLU A 162 -16.17 0.75 10.25
CA GLU A 162 -15.85 1.24 11.58
C GLU A 162 -15.19 0.14 12.40
N SER A 163 -14.26 0.53 13.27
CA SER A 163 -13.66 -0.42 14.21
C SER A 163 -14.66 -0.70 15.33
N SER A 164 -15.12 -1.94 15.45
CA SER A 164 -15.96 -2.34 16.58
C SER A 164 -15.16 -2.35 17.89
N CYS A 165 -15.64 -1.63 18.90
CA CYS A 165 -15.05 -1.57 20.25
C CYS A 165 -15.13 -2.91 21.04
N SER A 166 -15.63 -3.98 20.43
CA SER A 166 -15.86 -5.28 21.07
C SER A 166 -14.57 -6.09 21.21
N SER A 167 -13.58 -5.56 21.92
CA SER A 167 -12.46 -6.35 22.44
C SER A 167 -12.84 -6.92 23.81
N ALA A 168 -13.87 -7.77 23.87
CA ALA A 168 -14.08 -8.59 25.05
C ALA A 168 -13.07 -9.75 24.97
N ALA A 169 -12.02 -9.68 25.79
CA ALA A 169 -11.19 -10.84 26.04
C ALA A 169 -12.10 -11.93 26.63
N VAL A 170 -12.41 -12.96 25.83
CA VAL A 170 -13.08 -14.16 26.34
C VAL A 170 -12.06 -14.86 27.23
N SER A 171 -12.13 -14.57 28.53
CA SER A 171 -11.44 -15.38 29.53
C SER A 171 -12.18 -16.71 29.62
N VAL A 172 -11.62 -17.74 28.99
CA VAL A 172 -12.03 -19.12 29.23
C VAL A 172 -11.41 -19.51 30.58
N LEU A 173 -12.24 -19.54 31.62
CA LEU A 173 -11.95 -20.21 32.89
C LEU A 173 -12.18 -21.72 32.73
#